data_AF-A0A7W0ZFN6-F1
#
_entry.id   AF-A0A7W0ZFN6-F1
#
_cell.length_a   1.000
_cell.length_b   1.000
_cell.length_c   1.000
_cell.angle_alpha   90.00
_cell.angle_beta   90.00
_cell.angle_gamma   90.00
#
_symmetry.space_group_name_H-M   'P 1'
#
loop_
_entity.id
_entity.type
_entity.pdbx_description
1 polymer ?
#
loop_
_entity_poly.entity_id
_entity_poly.type
_entity_poly.pdbx_seq_one_letter_code
_entity_poly.pdbx_strand_id
1 'polypeptide(L)'
;MLDRQLIEAARAGETESVRSLLERGASVSARDSTGATALIAAAYGNHIEAAGVLVDAGADVDAKDETEQSAYLIATSEVGDDVALLDLTLEANADVNAKDSYNGTGLIRAADRGNVEIVRRLLETAIEIDHVNRLGWTALLEAVILGNGDERHTQTVRLLVDAGADVSLADGDGVTPLRHARERGYGEMAEILAGAG
;
A
#
# COMPACT_ATOMS: atom_id res chain seq x y z
N MET A 1 21.92 -11.81 -19.19
CA MET A 1 20.90 -12.87 -19.23
C MET A 1 19.54 -12.20 -19.35
N LEU A 2 18.58 -12.80 -20.05
CA LEU A 2 17.29 -12.17 -20.40
C LEU A 2 16.51 -11.69 -19.16
N ASP A 3 16.53 -12.48 -18.09
CA ASP A 3 15.87 -12.15 -16.82
C ASP A 3 16.30 -10.81 -16.23
N ARG A 4 17.62 -10.55 -16.20
CA ARG A 4 18.13 -9.25 -15.74
C ARG A 4 17.67 -8.12 -16.66
N GLN A 5 17.65 -8.34 -17.98
CA GLN A 5 17.18 -7.32 -18.92
C GLN A 5 15.69 -7.02 -18.72
N LEU A 6 14.89 -8.04 -18.38
CA LEU A 6 13.46 -7.87 -18.11
C LEU A 6 13.24 -6.95 -16.90
N ILE A 7 14.00 -7.17 -15.81
CA ILE A 7 13.91 -6.35 -14.61
C ILE A 7 14.33 -4.90 -14.89
N GLU A 8 15.43 -4.68 -15.62
CA GLU A 8 15.87 -3.32 -15.97
C GLU A 8 14.88 -2.61 -16.90
N ALA A 9 14.34 -3.32 -17.90
CA ALA A 9 13.32 -2.77 -18.80
C ALA A 9 12.04 -2.40 -18.04
N ALA A 10 11.59 -3.25 -17.13
CA ALA A 10 10.44 -2.99 -16.28
C ALA A 10 10.68 -1.79 -15.34
N ARG A 11 11.88 -1.69 -14.74
CA ARG A 11 12.32 -0.56 -13.91
C ARG A 11 12.33 0.77 -14.66
N ALA A 12 12.62 0.73 -15.96
CA ALA A 12 12.64 1.90 -16.84
C ALA A 12 11.29 2.18 -17.50
N GLY A 13 10.27 1.33 -17.29
CA GLY A 13 8.95 1.47 -17.91
C GLY A 13 8.94 1.20 -19.42
N GLU A 14 9.93 0.47 -19.94
CA GLU A 14 10.05 0.17 -21.37
C GLU A 14 9.12 -0.99 -21.77
N THR A 15 7.82 -0.72 -21.88
CA THR A 15 6.76 -1.73 -22.12
C THR A 15 7.05 -2.66 -23.31
N GLU A 16 7.54 -2.13 -24.43
CA GLU A 16 7.87 -2.95 -25.62
C GLU A 16 9.10 -3.85 -25.38
N SER A 17 10.10 -3.36 -24.65
CA SER A 17 11.25 -4.17 -24.23
C SER A 17 10.79 -5.30 -23.32
N VAL A 18 9.91 -5.02 -22.35
CA VAL A 18 9.31 -6.01 -21.45
C VAL A 18 8.61 -7.11 -22.25
N ARG A 19 7.71 -6.74 -23.18
CA ARG A 19 6.99 -7.70 -24.04
C ARG A 19 7.95 -8.56 -24.85
N SER A 20 8.90 -7.94 -25.55
CA SER A 20 9.88 -8.67 -26.38
C SER A 20 10.74 -9.63 -25.56
N LEU A 21 11.13 -9.26 -24.35
CA LEU A 21 11.95 -10.11 -23.48
C LEU A 21 11.16 -11.32 -22.97
N LEU A 22 9.90 -11.16 -22.61
CA LEU A 22 9.00 -12.27 -22.24
C LEU A 22 8.79 -13.23 -23.42
N GLU A 23 8.52 -12.72 -24.62
CA GLU A 23 8.41 -13.53 -25.85
C GLU A 23 9.68 -14.34 -26.16
N ARG A 24 10.85 -13.81 -25.78
CA ARG A 24 12.16 -14.47 -25.93
C ARG A 24 12.47 -15.44 -24.79
N GLY A 25 11.56 -15.63 -23.84
CA GLY A 25 11.67 -16.60 -22.75
C GLY A 25 12.37 -16.08 -21.50
N ALA A 26 12.38 -14.76 -21.25
CA ALA A 26 12.71 -14.24 -19.92
C ALA A 26 11.71 -14.76 -18.89
N SER A 27 12.18 -15.20 -17.72
CA SER A 27 11.30 -15.68 -16.66
C SER A 27 10.63 -14.50 -15.95
N VAL A 28 9.30 -14.47 -15.95
CA VAL A 28 8.51 -13.44 -15.26
C VAL A 28 8.72 -13.47 -13.73
N SER A 29 9.09 -14.63 -13.18
CA SER A 29 9.35 -14.83 -11.76
C SER A 29 10.83 -14.71 -11.37
N ALA A 30 11.70 -14.32 -12.31
CA ALA A 30 13.11 -14.12 -11.99
C ALA A 30 13.29 -13.00 -10.98
N ARG A 31 14.35 -13.11 -10.19
CA ARG A 31 14.70 -12.18 -9.12
C ARG A 31 16.09 -11.61 -9.33
N ASP A 32 16.27 -10.32 -9.05
CA ASP A 32 17.59 -9.71 -8.95
C ASP A 32 18.25 -9.97 -7.57
N SER A 33 19.36 -9.30 -7.30
CA SER A 33 20.12 -9.46 -6.05
C SER A 33 19.45 -8.89 -4.81
N THR A 34 18.34 -8.16 -4.94
CA THR A 34 17.53 -7.69 -3.80
C THR A 34 16.23 -8.49 -3.67
N GLY A 35 16.13 -9.60 -4.42
CA GLY A 35 14.93 -10.43 -4.48
C GLY A 35 13.80 -9.81 -5.31
N ALA A 36 14.00 -8.67 -5.96
CA ALA A 36 12.95 -7.98 -6.70
C ALA A 36 12.66 -8.68 -8.04
N THR A 37 11.37 -8.86 -8.34
CA THR A 37 10.90 -9.31 -9.66
C THR A 37 10.79 -8.13 -10.62
N ALA A 38 10.57 -8.40 -11.90
CA ALA A 38 10.29 -7.35 -12.87
C ALA A 38 9.02 -6.55 -12.51
N LEU A 39 8.00 -7.21 -11.94
CA LEU A 39 6.77 -6.55 -11.52
C LEU A 39 7.02 -5.60 -10.34
N ILE A 40 7.80 -6.02 -9.35
CA ILE A 40 8.22 -5.15 -8.23
C ILE A 40 8.98 -3.93 -8.77
N ALA A 41 9.88 -4.12 -9.74
CA ALA A 41 10.63 -3.02 -10.33
C ALA A 41 9.73 -2.03 -11.10
N ALA A 42 8.73 -2.50 -11.84
CA ALA A 42 7.73 -1.64 -12.48
C ALA A 42 6.84 -0.91 -11.47
N ALA A 43 6.46 -1.59 -10.37
CA ALA A 43 5.63 -1.03 -9.30
C ALA A 43 6.30 0.18 -8.63
N TYR A 44 7.59 0.09 -8.29
CA TYR A 44 8.33 1.22 -7.73
C TYR A 44 8.42 2.44 -8.65
N GLY A 45 8.38 2.22 -9.97
CA GLY A 45 8.35 3.30 -10.97
C GLY A 45 6.93 3.77 -11.33
N ASN A 46 5.89 3.19 -10.72
CA ASN A 46 4.48 3.34 -11.10
C ASN A 46 4.25 3.15 -12.63
N HIS A 47 4.96 2.19 -13.24
CA HIS A 47 4.90 1.92 -14.67
C HIS A 47 3.74 0.97 -15.02
N ILE A 48 2.51 1.50 -14.97
CA ILE A 48 1.26 0.73 -15.08
C ILE A 48 1.21 -0.17 -16.32
N GLU A 49 1.60 0.34 -17.50
CA GLU A 49 1.56 -0.46 -18.74
C GLU A 49 2.53 -1.64 -18.71
N ALA A 50 3.75 -1.43 -18.21
CA ALA A 50 4.74 -2.49 -18.05
C ALA A 50 4.30 -3.51 -16.99
N ALA A 51 3.73 -3.03 -15.88
CA ALA A 51 3.15 -3.88 -14.84
C ALA A 51 2.00 -4.74 -15.41
N GLY A 52 1.12 -4.15 -16.23
CA GLY A 52 0.03 -4.87 -16.90
C GLY A 52 0.53 -6.00 -17.78
N VAL A 53 1.54 -5.75 -18.62
CA VAL A 53 2.17 -6.81 -19.45
C VAL A 53 2.76 -7.93 -18.60
N LEU A 54 3.35 -7.61 -17.46
CA LEU A 54 3.93 -8.61 -16.55
C LEU A 54 2.83 -9.44 -15.85
N VAL A 55 1.75 -8.80 -15.40
CA VAL A 55 0.58 -9.47 -14.80
C VAL A 55 -0.09 -10.38 -15.82
N ASP A 56 -0.30 -9.92 -17.06
CA ASP A 56 -0.83 -10.73 -18.17
C ASP A 56 0.06 -11.95 -18.48
N ALA A 57 1.37 -11.83 -18.26
CA ALA A 57 2.33 -12.91 -18.39
C ALA A 57 2.41 -13.84 -17.16
N GLY A 58 1.57 -13.63 -16.14
CA GLY A 58 1.48 -14.46 -14.94
C GLY A 58 2.44 -14.07 -13.82
N ALA A 59 2.87 -12.80 -13.75
CA ALA A 59 3.60 -12.30 -12.60
C ALA A 59 2.73 -12.41 -11.33
N ASP A 60 3.32 -12.93 -10.26
CA ASP A 60 2.71 -12.97 -8.93
C ASP A 60 2.78 -11.57 -8.29
N VAL A 61 1.61 -10.96 -8.08
CA VAL A 61 1.45 -9.62 -7.49
C VAL A 61 1.81 -9.57 -5.99
N ASP A 62 1.81 -10.73 -5.33
CA ASP A 62 2.12 -10.91 -3.91
C ASP A 62 3.54 -11.42 -3.67
N ALA A 63 4.30 -11.74 -4.73
CA ALA A 63 5.69 -12.09 -4.61
C ALA A 63 6.47 -10.96 -3.93
N LYS A 64 7.16 -11.30 -2.83
CA LYS A 64 7.92 -10.35 -2.03
C LYS A 64 9.40 -10.32 -2.37
N ASP A 65 9.99 -9.13 -2.35
CA ASP A 65 11.43 -8.92 -2.32
C ASP A 65 12.03 -9.13 -0.91
N GLU A 66 13.33 -8.87 -0.74
CA GLU A 66 14.03 -9.03 0.54
C GLU A 66 13.60 -8.01 1.62
N THR A 67 12.88 -6.94 1.25
CA THR A 67 12.32 -5.94 2.18
C THR A 67 10.88 -6.26 2.58
N GLU A 68 10.39 -7.42 2.17
CA GLU A 68 9.01 -7.89 2.30
C GLU A 68 7.99 -7.02 1.54
N GLN A 69 8.41 -6.37 0.45
CA GLN A 69 7.54 -5.59 -0.43
C GLN A 69 7.12 -6.43 -1.64
N SER A 70 5.82 -6.40 -1.95
CA SER A 70 5.23 -6.94 -3.18
C SER A 70 4.68 -5.80 -4.05
N ALA A 71 4.29 -6.10 -5.28
CA ALA A 71 3.68 -5.09 -6.15
C ALA A 71 2.38 -4.52 -5.55
N TYR A 72 1.55 -5.37 -4.95
CA TYR A 72 0.37 -4.95 -4.20
C TYR A 72 0.73 -3.99 -3.05
N LEU A 73 1.69 -4.35 -2.19
CA LEU A 73 2.07 -3.50 -1.06
C LEU A 73 2.63 -2.14 -1.52
N ILE A 74 3.47 -2.13 -2.55
CA ILE A 74 4.02 -0.90 -3.16
C ILE A 74 2.90 0.00 -3.70
N ALA A 75 1.88 -0.59 -4.33
CA ALA A 75 0.72 0.14 -4.84
C ALA A 75 -0.08 0.86 -3.75
N THR A 76 0.06 0.46 -2.49
CA THR A 76 -0.64 1.11 -1.38
C THR A 76 0.18 2.24 -0.73
N SER A 77 1.50 2.28 -0.92
CA SER A 77 2.39 3.21 -0.23
C SER A 77 3.15 4.18 -1.15
N GLU A 78 3.65 3.73 -2.30
CA GLU A 78 4.65 4.50 -3.06
C GLU A 78 4.09 5.34 -4.22
N VAL A 79 2.81 5.16 -4.57
CA VAL A 79 2.22 5.75 -5.79
C VAL A 79 1.37 7.01 -5.55
N GLY A 80 1.27 7.47 -4.30
CA GLY A 80 0.39 8.58 -3.93
C GLY A 80 -1.09 8.21 -4.02
N ASP A 81 -1.91 9.06 -4.65
CA ASP A 81 -3.35 8.82 -4.87
C ASP A 81 -3.65 8.08 -6.20
N ASP A 82 -2.63 7.65 -6.95
CA ASP A 82 -2.86 6.92 -8.21
C ASP A 82 -3.29 5.48 -7.93
N VAL A 83 -4.58 5.21 -8.10
CA VAL A 83 -5.20 3.90 -7.83
C VAL A 83 -4.91 2.86 -8.92
N ALA A 84 -4.33 3.22 -10.06
CA ALA A 84 -4.23 2.34 -11.21
C ALA A 84 -3.41 1.07 -10.93
N LEU A 85 -2.30 1.19 -10.21
CA LEU A 85 -1.49 0.02 -9.85
C LEU A 85 -2.22 -0.85 -8.82
N LEU A 86 -2.93 -0.24 -7.86
CA LEU A 86 -3.71 -0.96 -6.87
C LEU A 86 -4.82 -1.76 -7.56
N ASP A 87 -5.60 -1.13 -8.42
CA ASP A 87 -6.66 -1.78 -9.18
C ASP A 87 -6.13 -2.95 -10.01
N LEU A 88 -5.02 -2.76 -10.73
CA LEU A 88 -4.36 -3.84 -11.47
C LEU A 88 -4.01 -5.03 -10.56
N THR A 89 -3.46 -4.79 -9.37
CA THR A 89 -3.09 -5.87 -8.45
C THR A 89 -4.31 -6.56 -7.83
N LEU A 90 -5.37 -5.81 -7.51
CA LEU A 90 -6.62 -6.36 -6.99
C LEU A 90 -7.34 -7.21 -8.05
N GLU A 91 -7.40 -6.74 -9.30
CA GLU A 91 -7.94 -7.50 -10.44
C GLU A 91 -7.16 -8.79 -10.70
N ALA A 92 -5.86 -8.80 -10.39
CA ALA A 92 -4.99 -9.97 -10.42
C ALA A 92 -5.09 -10.86 -9.16
N ASN A 93 -6.09 -10.64 -8.29
CA ASN A 93 -6.36 -11.40 -7.06
C ASN A 93 -5.28 -11.26 -5.97
N ALA A 94 -4.67 -10.08 -5.82
CA ALA A 94 -3.78 -9.82 -4.69
C ALA A 94 -4.44 -10.16 -3.34
N ASP A 95 -3.65 -10.74 -2.43
CA ASP A 95 -4.05 -10.88 -1.03
C ASP A 95 -4.15 -9.50 -0.39
N VAL A 96 -5.39 -9.01 -0.29
CA VAL A 96 -5.71 -7.70 0.27
C VAL A 96 -5.16 -7.50 1.70
N ASN A 97 -4.99 -8.60 2.44
CA ASN A 97 -4.47 -8.59 3.81
C ASN A 97 -2.98 -8.98 3.88
N ALA A 98 -2.28 -8.98 2.75
CA ALA A 98 -0.83 -9.13 2.70
C ALA A 98 -0.16 -8.09 3.61
N LYS A 99 0.91 -8.54 4.27
CA LYS A 99 1.59 -7.77 5.31
C LYS A 99 3.02 -7.48 4.93
N ASP A 100 3.47 -6.26 5.15
CA ASP A 100 4.88 -5.87 4.96
C ASP A 100 5.77 -6.28 6.16
N SER A 101 7.01 -5.80 6.16
CA SER A 101 8.02 -6.10 7.19
C SER A 101 7.76 -5.49 8.57
N TYR A 102 6.77 -4.63 8.74
CA TYR A 102 6.27 -4.22 10.05
C TYR A 102 5.01 -4.98 10.44
N ASN A 103 4.65 -6.04 9.70
CA ASN A 103 3.35 -6.68 9.80
C ASN A 103 2.22 -5.68 9.53
N GLY A 104 2.42 -4.66 8.70
CA GLY A 104 1.38 -3.69 8.33
C GLY A 104 0.64 -4.15 7.08
N THR A 105 -0.70 -3.98 7.04
CA THR A 105 -1.46 -4.13 5.79
C THR A 105 -1.28 -2.88 4.92
N GLY A 106 -1.66 -2.97 3.64
CA GLY A 106 -1.62 -1.82 2.75
C GLY A 106 -2.43 -0.61 3.24
N LEU A 107 -3.53 -0.85 3.98
CA LEU A 107 -4.33 0.22 4.56
C LEU A 107 -3.54 1.05 5.59
N ILE A 108 -2.68 0.40 6.38
CA ILE A 108 -1.85 1.10 7.37
C ILE A 108 -0.89 2.07 6.68
N ARG A 109 -0.23 1.63 5.60
CA ARG A 109 0.72 2.47 4.85
C ARG A 109 0.05 3.57 4.05
N ALA A 110 -1.09 3.28 3.44
CA ALA A 110 -1.88 4.30 2.76
C ALA A 110 -2.34 5.39 3.75
N ALA A 111 -2.70 4.99 4.97
CA ALA A 111 -3.14 5.90 6.01
C ALA A 111 -1.99 6.75 6.59
N ASP A 112 -0.80 6.17 6.79
CA ASP A 112 0.40 6.91 7.24
C ASP A 112 0.76 8.05 6.29
N ARG A 113 0.60 7.81 4.98
CA ARG A 113 1.00 8.75 3.92
C ARG A 113 -0.09 9.75 3.54
N GLY A 114 -1.31 9.58 4.05
CA GLY A 114 -2.47 10.37 3.61
C GLY A 114 -2.80 10.16 2.13
N ASN A 115 -2.63 8.94 1.62
CA ASN A 115 -3.05 8.53 0.27
C ASN A 115 -4.57 8.27 0.27
N VAL A 116 -5.34 9.35 0.28
CA VAL A 116 -6.80 9.35 0.47
C VAL A 116 -7.51 8.40 -0.49
N GLU A 117 -7.14 8.43 -1.78
CA GLU A 117 -7.86 7.62 -2.77
C GLU A 117 -7.47 6.14 -2.67
N ILE A 118 -6.22 5.82 -2.32
CA ILE A 118 -5.83 4.44 -1.99
C ILE A 118 -6.61 3.93 -0.78
N VAL A 119 -6.70 4.73 0.30
CA VAL A 119 -7.50 4.38 1.49
C VAL A 119 -8.95 4.13 1.11
N ARG A 120 -9.57 5.03 0.33
CA ARG A 120 -10.94 4.87 -0.15
C ARG A 120 -11.13 3.55 -0.89
N ARG A 121 -10.27 3.24 -1.86
CA ARG A 121 -10.39 2.02 -2.66
C ARG A 121 -10.16 0.76 -1.84
N LEU A 122 -9.20 0.76 -0.92
CA LEU A 122 -8.99 -0.36 -0.01
C LEU A 122 -10.21 -0.61 0.88
N LEU A 123 -10.91 0.44 1.35
CA LEU A 123 -12.12 0.30 2.16
C LEU A 123 -13.33 -0.27 1.37
N GLU A 124 -13.26 -0.35 0.05
CA GLU A 124 -14.25 -1.04 -0.80
C GLU A 124 -13.98 -2.55 -0.91
N THR A 125 -12.94 -3.06 -0.25
CA THR A 125 -12.52 -4.47 -0.27
C THR A 125 -12.78 -5.17 1.07
N ALA A 126 -12.30 -6.40 1.22
CA ALA A 126 -12.35 -7.17 2.48
C ALA A 126 -11.12 -6.92 3.39
N ILE A 127 -10.48 -5.74 3.31
CA ILE A 127 -9.30 -5.43 4.10
C ILE A 127 -9.62 -5.39 5.61
N GLU A 128 -8.72 -5.93 6.43
CA GLU A 128 -8.80 -5.90 7.88
C GLU A 128 -8.55 -4.47 8.42
N ILE A 129 -9.63 -3.69 8.59
CA ILE A 129 -9.57 -2.26 8.98
C ILE A 129 -8.85 -2.01 10.32
N ASP A 130 -9.04 -2.92 11.28
CA ASP A 130 -8.50 -2.83 12.64
C ASP A 130 -7.25 -3.72 12.86
N HIS A 131 -6.58 -4.15 11.77
CA HIS A 131 -5.33 -4.90 11.91
C HIS A 131 -4.27 -4.08 12.65
N VAL A 132 -3.53 -4.73 13.55
CA VAL A 132 -2.50 -4.11 14.39
C VAL A 132 -1.12 -4.56 13.93
N ASN A 133 -0.26 -3.62 13.57
CA ASN A 133 1.11 -3.90 13.13
C ASN A 133 2.07 -4.15 14.32
N ARG A 134 3.36 -4.37 14.03
CA ARG A 134 4.40 -4.63 15.05
C ARG A 134 4.66 -3.44 15.98
N LEU A 135 4.22 -2.23 15.63
CA LEU A 135 4.31 -1.04 16.49
C LEU A 135 3.13 -0.95 17.46
N GLY A 136 2.14 -1.85 17.34
CA GLY A 136 0.90 -1.76 18.11
C GLY A 136 -0.09 -0.76 17.53
N TRP A 137 0.03 -0.40 16.25
CA TRP A 137 -0.79 0.64 15.62
C TRP A 137 -1.70 0.07 14.53
N THR A 138 -2.91 0.61 14.47
CA THR A 138 -3.87 0.46 13.37
C THR A 138 -3.66 1.55 12.32
N ALA A 139 -4.34 1.45 11.18
CA ALA A 139 -4.34 2.50 10.16
C ALA A 139 -4.81 3.85 10.72
N LEU A 140 -5.80 3.82 11.61
CA LEU A 140 -6.32 5.02 12.28
C LEU A 140 -5.27 5.67 13.19
N LEU A 141 -4.52 4.87 13.95
CA LEU A 141 -3.43 5.37 14.79
C LEU A 141 -2.30 5.97 13.95
N GLU A 142 -1.88 5.33 12.86
CA GLU A 142 -0.82 5.87 12.00
C GLU A 142 -1.22 7.19 11.33
N ALA A 143 -2.45 7.29 10.80
CA ALA A 143 -2.96 8.54 10.22
C ALA A 143 -2.93 9.72 11.20
N VAL A 144 -3.15 9.46 12.50
CA VAL A 144 -3.16 10.50 13.55
C VAL A 144 -1.77 10.77 14.12
N ILE A 145 -0.94 9.74 14.31
CA ILE A 145 0.37 9.84 14.98
C ILE A 145 1.44 10.36 14.02
N LEU A 146 1.47 9.82 12.79
CA LEU A 146 2.47 10.13 11.77
C LEU A 146 1.99 11.23 10.80
N GLY A 147 0.67 11.43 10.70
CA GLY A 147 0.09 12.56 9.99
C GLY A 147 0.34 13.90 10.66
N ASN A 148 0.17 14.98 9.88
CA ASN A 148 0.47 16.34 10.33
C ASN A 148 -0.78 17.19 10.65
N GLY A 149 -1.96 16.57 10.75
CA GLY A 149 -3.23 17.28 10.97
C GLY A 149 -3.73 18.06 9.75
N ASP A 150 -3.19 17.78 8.57
CA ASP A 150 -3.62 18.41 7.31
C ASP A 150 -4.93 17.82 6.77
N GLU A 151 -5.42 18.38 5.67
CA GLU A 151 -6.66 17.96 5.02
C GLU A 151 -6.63 16.48 4.59
N ARG A 152 -5.50 16.00 4.08
CA ARG A 152 -5.35 14.62 3.59
C ARG A 152 -5.45 13.60 4.72
N HIS A 153 -4.75 13.82 5.82
CA HIS A 153 -4.83 12.93 6.98
C HIS A 153 -6.19 13.06 7.66
N THR A 154 -6.77 14.26 7.71
CA THR A 154 -8.12 14.47 8.27
C THR A 154 -9.18 13.72 7.46
N GLN A 155 -9.08 13.76 6.13
CA GLN A 155 -9.95 12.99 5.24
C GLN A 155 -9.74 11.48 5.39
N THR A 156 -8.48 11.04 5.54
CA THR A 156 -8.14 9.64 5.83
C THR A 156 -8.79 9.16 7.13
N VAL A 157 -8.67 9.93 8.22
CA VAL A 157 -9.33 9.65 9.50
C VAL A 157 -10.84 9.56 9.33
N ARG A 158 -11.44 10.50 8.59
CA ARG A 158 -12.88 10.49 8.29
C ARG A 158 -13.31 9.22 7.55
N LEU A 159 -12.58 8.82 6.50
CA LEU A 159 -12.87 7.60 5.74
C LEU A 159 -12.81 6.34 6.61
N LEU A 160 -11.76 6.21 7.44
CA LEU A 160 -11.61 5.07 8.34
C LEU A 160 -12.75 5.00 9.37
N VAL A 161 -13.12 6.14 9.96
CA VAL A 161 -14.23 6.23 10.91
C VAL A 161 -15.57 5.92 10.24
N ASP A 162 -15.84 6.48 9.08
CA ASP A 162 -17.08 6.24 8.32
C ASP A 162 -17.20 4.77 7.89
N ALA A 163 -16.07 4.09 7.66
CA ALA A 163 -16.00 2.67 7.36
C ALA A 163 -16.05 1.76 8.61
N GLY A 164 -16.13 2.33 9.81
CA GLY A 164 -16.33 1.59 11.06
C GLY A 164 -15.06 1.14 11.77
N ALA A 165 -13.92 1.80 11.56
CA ALA A 165 -12.72 1.55 12.35
C ALA A 165 -12.99 1.77 13.86
N ASP A 166 -12.45 0.89 14.71
CA ASP A 166 -12.61 1.01 16.16
C ASP A 166 -11.72 2.16 16.71
N VAL A 167 -12.35 3.31 16.96
CA VAL A 167 -11.70 4.52 17.48
C VAL A 167 -11.20 4.38 18.93
N SER A 168 -11.52 3.28 19.61
CA SER A 168 -11.10 3.00 20.99
C SER A 168 -9.78 2.22 21.07
N LEU A 169 -9.32 1.61 19.97
CA LEU A 169 -8.06 0.88 19.92
C LEU A 169 -6.88 1.83 20.17
N ALA A 170 -6.21 1.61 21.30
CA ALA A 170 -5.09 2.42 21.74
C ALA A 170 -3.74 1.84 21.30
N ASP A 171 -2.72 2.69 21.26
CA ASP A 171 -1.34 2.25 21.04
C ASP A 171 -0.78 1.40 22.22
N GLY A 172 0.47 0.97 22.11
CA GLY A 172 1.16 0.19 23.14
C GLY A 172 1.26 0.87 24.52
N ASP A 173 1.11 2.19 24.58
CA ASP A 173 1.12 2.99 25.82
C ASP A 173 -0.30 3.25 26.36
N GLY A 174 -1.33 2.73 25.70
CA GLY A 174 -2.74 2.93 26.05
C GLY A 174 -3.28 4.31 25.65
N VAL A 175 -2.64 4.98 24.69
CA VAL A 175 -3.08 6.26 24.14
C VAL A 175 -3.99 6.03 22.93
N THR A 176 -5.25 6.45 23.04
CA THR A 176 -6.25 6.36 21.96
C THR A 176 -5.98 7.38 20.83
N PRO A 177 -6.47 7.15 19.60
CA PRO A 177 -6.42 8.12 18.51
C PRO A 177 -6.92 9.52 18.91
N LEU A 178 -8.07 9.59 19.60
CA LEU A 178 -8.64 10.86 20.06
C LEU A 178 -7.69 11.64 20.98
N ARG A 179 -7.00 10.92 21.87
CA ARG A 179 -6.03 11.54 22.79
C ARG A 179 -4.81 12.07 22.02
N HIS A 180 -4.26 11.32 21.08
CA HIS A 180 -3.18 11.80 20.23
C HIS A 180 -3.56 13.06 19.44
N ALA A 181 -4.75 13.06 18.81
CA ALA A 181 -5.24 14.22 18.06
C ALA A 181 -5.37 15.47 18.93
N ARG A 182 -5.90 15.33 20.16
CA ARG A 182 -6.01 16.43 21.13
C ARG A 182 -4.65 16.96 21.60
N GLU A 183 -3.72 16.06 21.95
CA GLU A 183 -2.39 16.44 22.43
C GLU A 183 -1.56 17.16 21.34
N ARG A 184 -1.82 16.87 20.06
CA ARG A 184 -1.18 17.51 18.91
C ARG A 184 -1.92 18.75 18.39
N GLY A 185 -3.13 19.02 18.88
CA GLY A 185 -3.94 20.15 18.43
C GLY A 185 -4.63 19.95 17.08
N TYR A 186 -4.82 18.70 16.63
CA TYR A 186 -5.54 18.37 15.39
C TYR A 186 -7.05 18.45 15.61
N GLY A 187 -7.56 19.69 15.63
CA GLY A 187 -8.94 20.00 16.01
C GLY A 187 -10.00 19.20 15.24
N GLU A 188 -9.95 19.23 13.90
CA GLU A 188 -10.94 18.55 13.07
C GLU A 188 -10.89 17.03 13.24
N MET A 189 -9.70 16.43 13.30
CA MET A 189 -9.55 14.99 13.60
C MET A 189 -10.14 14.63 14.97
N ALA A 190 -9.87 15.46 15.99
CA ALA A 190 -10.41 15.24 17.33
C ALA A 190 -11.95 15.35 17.37
N GLU A 191 -12.55 16.23 16.57
CA GLU A 191 -14.00 16.34 16.43
C GLU A 191 -14.59 15.09 15.75
N ILE A 192 -13.99 14.62 14.65
CA ILE A 192 -14.39 13.38 13.97
C ILE A 192 -14.35 12.19 14.94
N LEU A 193 -13.21 12.00 15.61
CA LEU A 193 -12.99 10.88 16.53
C LEU A 193 -13.91 10.92 17.75
N ALA A 194 -14.19 12.11 18.30
CA ALA A 194 -15.11 12.26 19.42
C ALA A 194 -16.58 12.01 19.04
N GLY A 195 -16.94 12.24 17.78
CA GLY A 195 -18.29 11.99 17.27
C GLY A 195 -18.59 10.52 16.97
N ALA A 196 -17.56 9.67 16.92
CA ALA A 196 -17.66 8.24 16.61
C ALA A 196 -17.69 7.32 17.84
N GLY A 197 -17.45 7.87 19.04
CA GLY A 197 -17.42 7.14 20.32
C GLY A 197 -18.68 7.27 21.17
#